data_AF-A0A2R7RDA2-F1
#
_entry.id   AF-A0A2R7RDA2-F1
#
_cell.length_a   1.000
_cell.length_b   1.000
_cell.length_c   1.000
_cell.angle_alpha   90.00
_cell.angle_beta   90.00
_cell.angle_gamma   90.00
#
_symmetry.space_group_name_H-M   'P 1'
#
loop_
_entity.id
_entity.type
_entity.pdbx_description
1 polymer ?
#
loop_
_entity_poly.entity_id
_entity_poly.type
_entity_poly.pdbx_seq_one_letter_code
_entity_poly.pdbx_strand_id
1 'polypeptide(L)'
;HDAMRASGPGLIGEPVRWVEQIMNEVPEPLRPLVSELAVVPLPASTAEAVQKYCRDILSRLFELQITRVKADKMGQLQRLDAAAHPEDYQRLNRELMMLEMERRALRSDA
;
A
#
# COMPACT_ATOMS: atom_id res chain seq x y z
N HIS A 1 8.82 -3.79 -3.98
CA HIS A 1 8.86 -3.17 -2.63
C HIS A 1 10.05 -3.66 -1.80
N ASP A 2 10.65 -4.81 -2.14
CA ASP A 2 11.76 -5.38 -1.38
C ASP A 2 13.02 -4.49 -1.38
N ALA A 3 13.41 -3.92 -2.53
CA ALA A 3 14.51 -2.94 -2.60
C ALA A 3 14.27 -1.69 -1.73
N MET A 4 13.03 -1.15 -1.73
CA MET A 4 12.65 -0.02 -0.85
C MET A 4 12.75 -0.40 0.64
N ARG A 5 12.43 -1.64 1.00
CA ARG A 5 12.54 -2.14 2.38
C ARG A 5 14.01 -2.33 2.79
N ALA A 6 14.87 -2.80 1.89
CA ALA A 6 16.29 -3.01 2.13
C ALA A 6 17.05 -1.68 2.28
N SER A 7 16.76 -0.68 1.43
CA SER A 7 17.40 0.64 1.46
C SER A 7 16.85 1.56 2.55
N GLY A 8 15.70 1.22 3.15
CA GLY A 8 15.00 2.06 4.10
C GLY A 8 14.32 3.29 3.46
N PRO A 9 13.53 4.05 4.24
CA PRO A 9 12.86 5.24 3.74
C PRO A 9 13.88 6.32 3.37
N GLY A 10 13.74 6.93 2.19
CA GLY A 10 14.58 8.04 1.70
C GLY A 10 14.48 9.34 2.51
N LEU A 11 13.85 9.31 3.69
CA LEU A 11 13.62 10.43 4.61
C LEU A 11 14.88 10.85 5.40
N ILE A 12 15.97 10.06 5.35
CA ILE A 12 17.15 10.22 6.24
C ILE A 12 18.45 10.46 5.44
N GLY A 13 18.42 10.71 4.13
CA GLY A 13 19.63 10.84 3.31
C GLY A 13 19.50 11.72 2.07
N GLU A 14 20.59 11.85 1.31
CA GLU A 14 20.55 12.55 0.02
C GLU A 14 19.75 11.75 -1.02
N PRO A 15 18.80 12.38 -1.75
CA PRO A 15 17.93 11.71 -2.70
C PRO A 15 18.67 10.88 -3.76
N VAL A 16 19.80 11.39 -4.27
CA VAL A 16 20.61 10.71 -5.28
C VAL A 16 21.20 9.42 -4.74
N ARG A 17 21.82 9.48 -3.55
CA ARG A 17 22.39 8.31 -2.88
C ARG A 17 21.35 7.25 -2.55
N TRP A 18 20.13 7.66 -2.24
CA TRP A 18 19.04 6.72 -2.00
C TRP A 18 18.60 6.00 -3.28
N VAL A 19 18.50 6.71 -4.41
CA VAL A 19 18.22 6.08 -5.70
C VAL A 19 19.33 5.10 -6.09
N GLU A 20 20.60 5.45 -5.88
CA GLU A 20 21.74 4.54 -6.11
C GLU A 20 21.64 3.26 -5.28
N GLN A 21 21.25 3.35 -4.01
CA GLN A 21 21.01 2.18 -3.16
C GLN A 21 19.88 1.30 -3.71
N ILE A 22 18.76 1.90 -4.13
CA ILE A 22 17.68 1.13 -4.77
C ILE A 22 18.18 0.42 -6.04
N MET A 23 18.97 1.09 -6.87
CA MET A 23 19.53 0.54 -8.11
C MET A 23 20.42 -0.70 -7.87
N ASN A 24 21.14 -0.72 -6.74
CA ASN A 24 21.96 -1.87 -6.34
C ASN A 24 21.13 -3.07 -5.87
N GLU A 25 19.96 -2.82 -5.28
CA GLU A 25 19.08 -3.86 -4.72
C GLU A 25 18.06 -4.40 -5.74
N VAL A 26 17.79 -3.69 -6.84
CA VAL A 26 16.87 -4.17 -7.87
C VAL A 26 17.55 -5.11 -8.89
N PRO A 27 16.85 -6.17 -9.35
CA PRO A 27 17.31 -6.99 -10.47
C PRO A 27 17.63 -6.17 -11.72
N GLU A 28 18.65 -6.57 -12.48
CA GLU A 28 19.11 -5.88 -13.70
C GLU A 28 17.97 -5.46 -14.65
N PRO A 29 16.96 -6.30 -14.95
CA PRO A 29 15.89 -5.93 -15.87
C PRO A 29 15.00 -4.77 -15.39
N LEU A 30 14.99 -4.46 -14.09
CA LEU A 30 14.18 -3.39 -13.50
C LEU A 30 14.94 -2.08 -13.34
N ARG A 31 16.27 -2.08 -13.51
CA ARG A 31 17.10 -0.87 -13.39
C ARG A 31 16.66 0.27 -14.33
N PRO A 32 16.37 0.03 -15.63
CA PRO A 32 15.91 1.11 -16.51
C PRO A 32 14.63 1.77 -16.01
N LEU A 33 13.68 0.99 -15.47
CA LEU A 33 12.43 1.51 -14.93
C LEU A 33 12.66 2.38 -13.69
N VAL A 34 13.56 1.97 -12.79
CA VAL A 34 13.90 2.78 -11.61
C VAL A 34 14.55 4.11 -12.03
N SER A 35 15.46 4.09 -13.01
CA SER A 35 16.07 5.31 -13.54
C SER A 35 15.04 6.24 -14.17
N GLU A 36 14.09 5.71 -14.94
CA GLU A 36 12.99 6.48 -15.51
C GLU A 36 12.15 7.13 -14.40
N LEU A 37 11.67 6.34 -13.45
CA LEU A 37 10.84 6.82 -12.34
C LEU A 37 11.53 7.87 -11.46
N ALA A 38 12.87 7.84 -11.37
CA ALA A 38 13.64 8.81 -10.59
C ALA A 38 13.65 10.23 -11.20
N VAL A 39 13.39 10.35 -12.50
CA VAL A 39 13.44 11.63 -13.23
C VAL A 39 12.10 12.09 -13.79
N VAL A 40 11.06 11.24 -13.72
CA VAL A 40 9.71 11.60 -14.16
C VAL A 40 9.20 12.79 -13.34
N PRO A 41 8.79 13.89 -13.97
CA PRO A 41 8.23 15.02 -13.25
C PRO A 41 6.93 14.62 -12.57
N LEU A 42 6.77 14.99 -11.30
CA LEU A 42 5.53 14.78 -10.58
C LEU A 42 4.43 15.70 -11.14
N PRO A 43 3.17 15.25 -11.21
CA PRO A 43 2.02 16.07 -11.58
C PRO A 43 1.59 17.01 -10.43
N ALA A 44 2.57 17.64 -9.77
CA ALA A 44 2.42 18.54 -8.65
C ALA A 44 3.63 19.46 -8.60
N SER A 45 3.41 20.77 -8.50
CA SER A 45 4.46 21.80 -8.60
C SER A 45 4.73 22.57 -7.30
N THR A 46 3.93 22.37 -6.26
CA THR A 46 4.15 22.95 -4.92
C THR A 46 4.39 21.85 -3.89
N ALA A 47 5.01 22.19 -2.77
CA ALA A 47 5.25 21.24 -1.68
C ALA A 47 3.94 20.62 -1.16
N GLU A 48 2.90 21.44 -1.00
CA GLU A 48 1.58 21.01 -0.56
C GLU A 48 0.91 20.08 -1.58
N ALA A 49 1.02 20.41 -2.87
CA ALA A 49 0.48 19.59 -3.95
C ALA A 49 1.21 18.23 -4.04
N VAL A 50 2.53 18.21 -3.86
CA VAL A 50 3.31 16.96 -3.82
C VAL A 50 2.91 16.10 -2.64
N GLN A 51 2.74 16.69 -1.46
CA GLN A 51 2.26 15.96 -0.29
C GLN A 51 0.86 15.38 -0.50
N LYS A 52 -0.06 16.15 -1.09
CA LYS A 52 -1.40 15.67 -1.43
C LYS A 52 -1.34 14.53 -2.43
N TYR A 53 -0.53 14.68 -3.50
CA TYR A 53 -0.35 13.65 -4.51
C TYR A 53 0.16 12.33 -3.93
N CYS A 54 1.16 12.39 -3.04
CA CYS A 54 1.67 11.22 -2.34
C CYS A 54 0.60 10.55 -1.46
N ARG A 55 -0.18 11.36 -0.71
CA ARG A 55 -1.30 10.83 0.10
C ARG A 55 -2.35 10.15 -0.77
N ASP A 56 -2.77 10.78 -1.87
CA ASP A 56 -3.79 10.24 -2.77
C ASP A 56 -3.36 8.89 -3.37
N ILE A 57 -2.09 8.76 -3.79
CA ILE A 57 -1.53 7.48 -4.27
C ILE A 57 -1.58 6.42 -3.18
N LEU A 58 -1.09 6.73 -1.97
CA LEU A 58 -1.03 5.77 -0.87
C LEU A 58 -2.44 5.35 -0.43
N SER A 59 -3.38 6.30 -0.31
CA SER A 59 -4.78 6.01 -0.02
C SER A 59 -5.37 5.05 -1.06
N ARG A 60 -5.09 5.28 -2.35
CA ARG A 60 -5.57 4.39 -3.41
C ARG A 60 -4.97 2.99 -3.32
N LEU A 61 -3.67 2.88 -3.00
CA LEU A 61 -3.01 1.58 -2.80
C LEU A 61 -3.62 0.81 -1.63
N PHE A 62 -3.87 1.49 -0.50
CA PHE A 62 -4.53 0.87 0.65
C PHE A 62 -5.97 0.47 0.37
N GLU A 63 -6.75 1.27 -0.38
CA GLU A 63 -8.10 0.88 -0.81
C GLU A 63 -8.10 -0.42 -1.63
N LEU A 64 -7.14 -0.57 -2.54
CA LEU A 64 -6.98 -1.78 -3.34
C LEU A 64 -6.63 -3.00 -2.46
N GLN A 65 -5.71 -2.82 -1.51
CA GLN A 65 -5.35 -3.87 -0.55
C GLN A 65 -6.56 -4.29 0.30
N ILE A 66 -7.29 -3.33 0.87
CA ILE A 66 -8.49 -3.59 1.67
C ILE A 66 -9.52 -4.36 0.84
N THR A 67 -9.75 -3.96 -0.41
CA THR A 67 -10.69 -4.62 -1.31
C THR A 67 -10.33 -6.09 -1.51
N ARG A 68 -9.05 -6.38 -1.76
CA ARG A 68 -8.55 -7.76 -1.91
C ARG A 68 -8.74 -8.58 -0.64
N VAL A 69 -8.29 -8.06 0.50
CA VAL A 69 -8.38 -8.78 1.79
C VAL A 69 -9.84 -9.03 2.18
N LYS A 70 -10.73 -8.06 1.92
CA LYS A 70 -12.17 -8.20 2.16
C LYS A 70 -12.78 -9.31 1.30
N ALA A 71 -12.40 -9.39 0.02
CA ALA A 71 -12.85 -10.47 -0.86
C ALA A 71 -12.40 -11.85 -0.36
N ASP A 72 -11.13 -11.98 0.05
CA ASP A 72 -10.59 -13.22 0.59
C ASP A 72 -11.31 -13.66 1.87
N LYS A 73 -11.59 -12.72 2.79
CA LYS A 73 -12.34 -13.00 4.03
C LYS A 73 -13.81 -13.32 3.77
N MET A 74 -14.44 -12.65 2.81
CA MET A 74 -15.81 -12.98 2.40
C MET A 74 -15.90 -14.39 1.83
N GLY A 75 -14.94 -14.79 1.01
CA GLY A 75 -14.85 -16.16 0.51
C GLY A 75 -14.66 -17.20 1.62
N GLN A 76 -13.89 -16.88 2.66
CA GLN A 76 -13.78 -17.74 3.86
C GLN A 76 -15.11 -17.84 4.60
N LEU A 77 -15.78 -16.71 4.84
CA LEU A 77 -17.06 -16.67 5.54
C LEU A 77 -18.15 -17.48 4.83
N GLN A 78 -18.20 -17.43 3.49
CA GLN A 78 -19.17 -18.18 2.68
C GLN A 78 -19.00 -19.69 2.74
N ARG A 79 -17.79 -20.19 3.03
CA ARG A 79 -17.49 -21.63 3.12
C ARG A 79 -17.53 -22.15 4.55
N LEU A 80 -17.59 -21.27 5.55
CA LEU A 80 -17.60 -21.63 6.96
C LEU A 80 -18.99 -22.09 7.38
N ASP A 81 -19.08 -23.26 8.02
CA ASP A 81 -20.30 -23.65 8.73
C ASP A 81 -20.39 -22.85 10.05
N ALA A 82 -21.31 -21.88 10.07
CA ALA A 82 -21.49 -20.99 11.21
C ALA A 82 -22.03 -21.70 12.47
N ALA A 83 -22.74 -22.82 12.32
CA ALA A 83 -23.26 -23.60 13.45
C ALA A 83 -22.17 -24.45 14.08
N ALA A 84 -21.29 -25.03 13.24
CA ALA A 84 -20.14 -25.80 13.71
C ALA A 84 -19.01 -24.92 14.27
N HIS A 85 -18.82 -23.71 13.73
CA HIS A 85 -17.69 -22.82 14.06
C HIS A 85 -18.14 -21.38 14.38
N PRO A 86 -18.92 -21.16 15.46
CA PRO A 86 -19.49 -19.85 15.76
C PRO A 86 -18.42 -18.79 16.11
N GLU A 87 -17.32 -19.17 16.77
CA GLU A 87 -16.25 -18.24 17.13
C GLU A 87 -15.52 -17.70 15.90
N ASP A 88 -15.20 -18.56 14.94
CA ASP A 88 -14.56 -18.17 13.68
C ASP A 88 -15.48 -17.30 12.83
N TYR A 89 -16.77 -17.61 12.82
CA TYR A 89 -17.77 -16.79 12.14
C TYR A 89 -17.81 -15.37 12.71
N GLN A 90 -17.84 -15.23 14.04
CA GLN A 90 -17.80 -13.92 14.69
C GLN A 90 -16.48 -13.18 14.45
N ARG A 91 -15.35 -13.90 14.48
CA ARG A 91 -14.03 -13.33 14.22
C ARG A 91 -13.94 -12.76 12.80
N LEU A 92 -14.33 -13.52 11.79
CA LEU A 92 -14.33 -13.05 10.39
C LEU A 92 -15.22 -11.82 10.19
N ASN A 93 -16.40 -11.78 10.81
CA ASN A 93 -17.28 -10.61 10.74
C ASN A 93 -16.65 -9.36 11.40
N ARG A 94 -15.98 -9.51 12.55
CA ARG A 94 -15.25 -8.40 13.18
C ARG A 94 -14.12 -7.90 12.28
N GLU A 95 -13.33 -8.81 11.71
CA GLU A 95 -12.25 -8.44 10.79
C GLU A 95 -12.78 -7.71 9.54
N LEU A 96 -13.91 -8.16 8.98
CA LEU A 96 -14.59 -7.48 7.86
C LEU A 96 -15.09 -6.08 8.23
N MET A 97 -15.61 -5.90 9.45
CA MET A 97 -16.03 -4.59 9.95
C MET A 97 -14.84 -3.64 10.14
N MET A 98 -13.72 -4.14 10.69
CA MET A 98 -12.49 -3.35 10.85
C MET A 98 -11.96 -2.86 9.50
N LEU A 99 -11.93 -3.72 8.48
CA LEU A 99 -11.53 -3.34 7.12
C LEU A 99 -12.44 -2.24 6.53
N GLU A 100 -13.74 -2.28 6.82
CA GLU A 100 -14.68 -1.26 6.39
C GLU A 100 -14.45 0.08 7.12
N MET A 101 -14.09 0.04 8.41
CA MET A 101 -13.71 1.24 9.18
C MET A 101 -12.42 1.85 8.66
N GLU A 102 -11.38 1.04 8.41
CA GLU A 102 -10.12 1.49 7.80
C GLU A 102 -10.35 2.16 6.44
N ARG A 103 -11.19 1.58 5.58
CA ARG A 103 -11.54 2.17 4.29
C ARG A 103 -12.20 3.54 4.43
N ARG A 104 -13.06 3.72 5.43
CA ARG A 104 -13.74 5.00 5.69
C ARG A 104 -12.78 6.06 6.20
N ALA A 105 -11.85 5.69 7.07
CA ALA A 105 -10.81 6.59 7.56
C ALA A 105 -9.92 7.10 6.39
N LEU A 106 -9.51 6.21 5.48
CA LEU A 106 -8.74 6.60 4.29
C LEU A 106 -9.45 7.62 3.39
N ARG A 107 -10.79 7.64 3.40
CA ARG A 107 -11.60 8.60 2.63
C ARG A 107 -11.88 9.90 3.37
N SER A 108 -11.84 9.91 4.71
CA SER A 108 -11.94 11.14 5.48
C SER A 108 -10.63 11.94 5.47
N ASP A 109 -9.51 11.24 5.30
CA ASP A 109 -8.16 11.81 5.32
C ASP A 109 -7.68 12.30 3.93
N ALA A 110 -8.45 12.01 2.87
CA ALA A 110 -8.22 12.40 1.48
C ALA A 110 -9.00 13.66 1.09
#